data_AF-A0A2D6LM20-F1
#
_entry.id   AF-A0A2D6LM20-F1
#
_cell.length_a   1.000
_cell.length_b   1.000
_cell.length_c   1.000
_cell.angle_alpha   90.00
_cell.angle_beta   90.00
_cell.angle_gamma   90.00
#
_symmetry.space_group_name_H-M   'P 1'
#
loop_
_entity.id
_entity.type
_entity.pdbx_description
1 polymer ?
#
loop_
_entity_poly.entity_id
_entity_poly.type
_entity_poly.pdbx_seq_one_letter_code
_entity_poly.pdbx_strand_id
1 'polypeptide(L)' 'MANMKGADLIADVLIQEGIPYVFGICGHGNVGLLDALHDRRDEIKL' A
#
# COMPACT_ATOMS: atom_id res chain seq x y z
N MET A 1 -20.97 -6.57 0.75
CA MET A 1 -19.57 -6.93 0.43
C MET A 1 -18.70 -5.74 0.81
N ALA A 2 -17.47 -5.95 1.30
CA ALA A 2 -16.56 -4.84 1.53
C ALA A 2 -16.19 -4.21 0.17
N ASN A 3 -16.36 -2.89 0.04
CA ASN A 3 -16.11 -2.16 -1.22
C ASN A 3 -14.62 -1.85 -1.48
N MET A 4 -13.72 -2.32 -0.60
CA MET A 4 -12.29 -2.01 -0.64
C MET A 4 -11.49 -3.16 0.02
N LYS A 5 -10.28 -3.45 -0.49
CA LYS A 5 -9.38 -4.44 0.13
C LYS A 5 -8.67 -3.81 1.34
N GLY A 6 -8.28 -4.60 2.33
CA GLY A 6 -7.51 -4.09 3.48
C GLY A 6 -6.17 -3.48 3.09
N ALA A 7 -5.53 -4.00 2.04
CA ALA A 7 -4.29 -3.45 1.49
C ALA A 7 -4.47 -2.02 0.95
N ASP A 8 -5.60 -1.75 0.29
CA ASP A 8 -5.91 -0.42 -0.25
C ASP A 8 -6.10 0.59 0.88
N LEU A 9 -6.80 0.19 1.96
CA LEU A 9 -6.98 1.04 3.14
C LEU A 9 -5.65 1.38 3.81
N ILE A 10 -4.74 0.42 3.92
CA ILE A 10 -3.41 0.65 4.52
C ILE A 10 -2.64 1.67 3.68
N ALA A 11 -2.61 1.52 2.36
CA ALA A 11 -1.92 2.46 1.47
C ALA A 11 -2.53 3.87 1.55
N ASP A 12 -3.86 4.00 1.58
CA ASP A 12 -4.54 5.30 1.73
C ASP A 12 -4.17 5.99 3.04
N VAL A 13 -4.15 5.24 4.16
CA VAL A 13 -3.77 5.79 5.46
C VAL A 13 -2.31 6.25 5.46
N LEU A 14 -1.39 5.50 4.86
CA LEU A 14 0.01 5.90 4.77
C LEU A 14 0.18 7.21 3.99
N ILE A 15 -0.55 7.38 2.89
CA ILE A 15 -0.55 8.61 2.09
C ILE A 15 -1.16 9.77 2.87
N GLN A 16 -2.29 9.55 3.55
CA GLN A 16 -2.98 10.57 4.36
C GLN A 16 -2.11 11.07 5.51
N GLU A 17 -1.36 10.19 6.17
CA GLU A 17 -0.41 10.53 7.22
C GLU A 17 0.90 11.12 6.67
N GLY A 18 1.02 11.27 5.34
CA GLY A 18 2.16 11.90 4.69
C GLY A 18 3.43 11.05 4.73
N ILE A 19 3.31 9.72 4.84
CA ILE A 19 4.44 8.78 4.80
C ILE A 19 4.90 8.64 3.34
N PRO A 20 6.03 9.25 2.93
CA PRO A 20 6.35 9.37 1.51
C PRO A 20 7.15 8.17 0.96
N TYR A 21 7.64 7.30 1.86
CA TYR A 21 8.52 6.19 1.52
C TYR A 21 8.12 4.94 2.30
N VAL A 22 8.06 3.81 1.60
CA VAL A 22 7.88 2.48 2.17
C VAL A 22 9.02 1.61 1.68
N PHE A 23 9.52 0.72 2.52
CA PHE A 23 10.42 -0.34 2.12
C PHE A 23 9.95 -1.64 2.76
N GLY A 24 10.13 -2.76 2.06
CA GLY A 24 9.68 -4.05 2.56
C GLY A 24 10.35 -5.21 1.84
N ILE A 25 10.30 -6.39 2.47
CA ILE A 25 10.78 -7.64 1.87
C ILE A 25 9.59 -8.35 1.25
N CYS A 26 9.67 -8.73 -0.02
CA CYS A 26 8.59 -9.41 -0.73
C CYS A 26 8.33 -10.81 -0.18
N GLY A 27 7.05 -11.18 0.00
CA GLY A 27 6.62 -12.52 0.38
C GLY A 27 5.12 -12.74 0.18
N HIS A 28 4.68 -14.00 0.22
CA HIS A 28 3.28 -14.36 0.01
C HIS A 28 2.31 -13.67 0.99
N GLY A 29 2.77 -13.32 2.20
CA GLY A 29 1.97 -12.65 3.21
C GLY A 29 1.77 -11.14 2.98
N ASN A 30 2.56 -10.51 2.11
CA ASN A 30 2.46 -9.07 1.84
C ASN A 30 2.40 -8.70 0.36
N VAL A 31 2.43 -9.67 -0.56
CA VAL A 31 2.33 -9.39 -2.00
C VAL A 31 1.10 -8.57 -2.37
N GLY A 32 -0.07 -8.83 -1.76
CA GLY A 32 -1.26 -8.03 -2.00
C GLY A 32 -1.18 -6.59 -1.47
N LEU A 33 -0.33 -6.33 -0.46
CA LEU A 33 -0.03 -4.96 -0.01
C LEU A 33 0.95 -4.28 -0.98
N LEU A 34 1.94 -5.02 -1.48
CA LEU A 34 2.86 -4.52 -2.49
C LEU A 34 2.13 -4.11 -3.77
N ASP A 35 1.14 -4.89 -4.20
CA ASP A 35 0.28 -4.54 -5.34
C ASP A 35 -0.44 -3.20 -5.09
N ALA A 36 -1.07 -3.03 -3.92
CA ALA A 36 -1.81 -1.81 -3.57
C ALA A 36 -0.90 -0.57 -3.45
N LEU A 37 0.35 -0.75 -3.00
CA LEU A 37 1.36 0.31 -2.95
C LEU A 37 1.90 0.63 -4.35
N HIS A 38 2.11 -0.39 -5.19
CA HIS A 38 2.54 -0.22 -6.57
C HIS A 38 1.50 0.54 -7.40
N ASP A 39 0.21 0.29 -7.19
CA ASP A 39 -0.89 1.02 -7.84
C ASP A 39 -0.92 2.51 -7.48
N ARG A 40 -0.34 2.90 -6.32
CA ARG A 40 -0.25 4.30 -5.83
C ARG A 40 1.17 4.87 -5.87
N ARG A 41 2.06 4.31 -6.69
CA ARG A 41 3.48 4.69 -6.74
C ARG A 41 3.76 6.17 -7.07
N ASP A 42 2.78 6.87 -7.63
CA ASP A 42 2.85 8.31 -7.92
C ASP A 42 2.66 9.17 -6.66
N GLU A 43 2.08 8.60 -5.60
CA GLU A 43 1.78 9.25 -4.32
C GLU A 43 2.71 8.77 -3.19
N ILE A 44 3.10 7.49 -3.21
CA ILE A 44 3.98 6.86 -2.21
C ILE A 44 5.09 6.05 -2.88
N LYS A 45 6.35 6.30 -2.51
CA LYS A 45 7.50 5.62 -3.14
C LYS A 45 7.84 4.34 -2.42
N LEU A 46 7.85 3.23 -3.16
CA LEU A 46 8.29 1.92 -2.71
C LEU A 46 9.81 1.73 -2.84
#